data_AF-A0AA43XLX6-F1
#
_entry.id   AF-A0AA43XLX6-F1
#
_cell.length_a   1.000
_cell.length_b   1.000
_cell.length_c   1.000
_cell.angle_alpha   90.00
_cell.angle_beta   90.00
_cell.angle_gamma   90.00
#
_symmetry.space_group_name_H-M   'P 1'
#
loop_
_entity.id
_entity.type
_entity.pdbx_description
1 polymer ?
#
loop_
_entity_poly.entity_id
_entity_poly.type
_entity_poly.pdbx_seq_one_letter_code
_entity_poly.pdbx_strand_id
1 'polypeptide(L)'
;MKKFLNNWNFGKHFILCVMTSFLLVMLTDRLNEPSSMSIIGGAEGPTDIYIAGGIYSPAVSMGVMIAALALYVPVKSLLKRACE
;
A
#
# COMPACT_ATOMS: atom_id res chain seq x y z
N MET A 1 -5.58 -25.89 8.35
CA MET A 1 -5.77 -24.64 7.56
C MET A 1 -6.99 -24.67 6.63
N LYS A 2 -7.45 -25.82 6.11
CA LYS A 2 -8.64 -25.93 5.21
C LYS A 2 -9.94 -25.30 5.76
N LYS A 3 -10.23 -25.44 7.07
CA LYS A 3 -11.41 -24.79 7.71
C LYS A 3 -11.39 -23.26 7.65
N PHE A 4 -10.20 -22.65 7.66
CA PHE A 4 -10.05 -21.19 7.69
C PHE A 4 -10.31 -20.59 6.30
N LEU A 5 -9.87 -21.29 5.25
CA LEU A 5 -10.05 -20.90 3.85
C LEU A 5 -11.47 -21.17 3.32
N ASN A 6 -12.10 -22.25 3.78
CA ASN A 6 -13.47 -22.58 3.37
C ASN A 6 -14.52 -21.58 3.87
N ASN A 7 -14.23 -20.86 4.98
CA ASN A 7 -15.13 -19.88 5.57
C ASN A 7 -14.70 -18.42 5.26
N TRP A 8 -14.04 -18.24 4.12
CA TRP A 8 -13.54 -16.95 3.64
C TRP A 8 -14.68 -16.12 3.01
N ASN A 9 -15.28 -15.27 3.84
CA ASN A 9 -16.38 -14.39 3.45
C ASN A 9 -15.86 -13.04 2.94
N PHE A 10 -16.67 -12.39 2.09
CA PHE A 10 -16.36 -11.06 1.54
C PHE A 10 -16.04 -10.04 2.64
N GLY A 11 -16.77 -10.04 3.77
CA GLY A 11 -16.51 -9.13 4.89
C GLY A 11 -15.11 -9.28 5.50
N LYS A 12 -14.59 -10.52 5.63
CA LYS A 12 -13.23 -10.76 6.12
C LYS A 12 -12.19 -10.25 5.12
N HIS A 13 -12.45 -10.41 3.83
CA HIS A 13 -11.59 -9.90 2.78
C HIS A 13 -11.57 -8.37 2.75
N PHE A 14 -12.73 -7.74 2.91
CA PHE A 14 -12.84 -6.29 3.01
C PHE A 14 -12.03 -5.73 4.18
N ILE A 15 -12.20 -6.31 5.38
CA ILE A 15 -11.43 -5.90 6.57
C ILE A 15 -9.93 -6.07 6.33
N LEU A 16 -9.50 -7.19 5.73
CA LEU A 16 -8.09 -7.44 5.43
C LEU A 16 -7.53 -6.43 4.41
N CYS A 17 -8.32 -6.07 3.38
CA CYS A 17 -7.94 -5.05 2.40
C CYS A 17 -7.80 -3.66 3.05
N VAL A 18 -8.70 -3.29 3.96
CA VAL A 18 -8.62 -2.02 4.69
C VAL A 18 -7.41 -2.01 5.61
N MET A 19 -7.15 -3.08 6.36
CA MET A 19 -5.98 -3.19 7.24
C MET A 19 -4.66 -3.11 6.48
N THR A 20 -4.56 -3.80 5.34
CA THR A 20 -3.35 -3.76 4.50
C THR A 20 -3.16 -2.39 3.83
N SER A 21 -4.24 -1.74 3.38
CA SER A 21 -4.16 -0.38 2.83
C SER A 21 -3.76 0.64 3.90
N PHE A 22 -4.30 0.54 5.11
CA PHE A 22 -3.92 1.40 6.24
C PHE A 22 -2.45 1.22 6.63
N LEU A 23 -1.98 -0.03 6.70
CA LEU A 23 -0.57 -0.33 6.94
C LEU A 23 0.32 0.24 5.84
N LEU A 24 -0.10 0.16 4.57
CA LEU A 24 0.65 0.68 3.43
C LEU A 24 0.79 2.21 3.50
N VAL A 25 -0.29 2.93 3.86
CA VAL A 25 -0.26 4.38 4.05
C VAL A 25 0.68 4.75 5.19
N MET A 26 0.53 4.10 6.36
CA MET A 26 1.42 4.33 7.51
C MET A 26 2.89 4.05 7.18
N LEU A 27 3.18 2.97 6.45
CA LEU A 27 4.55 2.64 6.03
C LEU A 27 5.09 3.68 5.05
N THR A 28 4.26 4.12 4.12
CA THR A 28 4.62 5.15 3.14
C THR A 28 4.95 6.46 3.82
N ASP A 29 4.14 6.94 4.76
CA ASP A 29 4.40 8.20 5.47
C ASP A 29 5.73 8.16 6.23
N ARG A 30 6.14 6.97 6.70
CA ARG A 30 7.46 6.76 7.32
C ARG A 30 8.60 6.75 6.31
N LEU A 31 8.38 6.19 5.11
CA LEU A 31 9.39 6.15 4.04
C LEU A 31 9.48 7.48 3.28
N ASN A 32 8.44 8.31 3.34
CA ASN A 32 8.37 9.62 2.71
C ASN A 32 8.96 10.72 3.61
N GLU A 33 9.76 10.35 4.62
CA GLU A 33 10.67 11.28 5.27
C GLU A 33 11.49 11.99 4.17
N PRO A 34 11.50 13.34 4.16
CA PRO A 34 12.15 14.09 3.11
C PRO A 34 13.61 13.67 3.09
N SER A 35 14.00 13.02 2.00
CA SER A 35 15.40 12.79 1.67
C SER A 35 15.98 14.17 1.34
N SER A 36 16.37 14.94 2.35
CA SER A 36 17.05 16.22 2.17
C SER A 36 18.42 15.92 1.56
N MET A 37 18.46 15.93 0.23
CA MET A 37 19.71 15.86 -0.50
C MET A 37 20.36 17.24 -0.37
N SER A 38 21.27 17.37 0.60
CA SER A 38 22.06 18.59 0.75
C SER A 38 22.97 18.75 -0.47
N ILE A 39 22.59 19.65 -1.37
CA ILE A 39 23.42 20.02 -2.51
C ILE A 39 24.29 21.17 -2.03
N ILE A 40 25.58 20.89 -1.80
CA ILE A 40 26.58 21.89 -1.46
C ILE A 40 26.86 22.71 -2.73
N GLY A 41 26.13 23.82 -2.91
CA GLY A 41 26.44 24.82 -3.91
C GLY A 41 27.67 25.63 -3.49
N GLY A 42 28.72 25.62 -4.31
CA GLY A 42 30.08 26.07 -3.96
C GLY A 42 30.31 27.55 -3.60
N ALA A 43 29.32 28.32 -3.15
CA ALA A 43 29.54 29.70 -2.70
C ALA A 43 28.58 30.24 -1.63
N GLU A 44 27.39 29.64 -1.41
CA GLU A 44 26.37 30.23 -0.52
C GLU A 44 25.60 29.15 0.26
N GLY A 45 26.25 28.53 1.25
CA GLY A 45 25.61 27.68 2.26
C GLY A 45 24.90 26.40 1.73
N PRO A 46 24.49 25.49 2.62
CA PRO A 46 23.63 24.39 2.23
C PRO A 46 22.28 24.96 1.77
N THR A 47 21.97 24.84 0.48
CA THR A 47 20.62 25.11 -0.04
C THR A 47 19.86 23.79 -0.01
N ASP A 48 18.94 23.65 0.95
CA ASP A 48 18.11 22.45 1.05
C ASP A 48 17.09 22.44 -0.09
N ILE A 49 17.32 21.58 -1.09
CA ILE A 49 16.30 21.31 -2.12
C ILE A 49 15.29 20.34 -1.52
N TYR A 50 14.16 20.88 -1.08
CA TYR A 50 13.00 20.07 -0.74
C TYR A 50 12.41 19.46 -2.01
N ILE A 51 12.83 18.24 -2.33
CA ILE A 51 12.12 17.41 -3.31
C ILE A 51 10.82 16.99 -2.63
N ALA A 52 9.78 17.82 -2.76
CA ALA A 52 8.41 17.51 -2.35
C ALA A 52 7.79 16.50 -3.33
N GLY A 53 8.46 15.36 -3.51
CA GLY A 53 8.02 14.27 -4.38
C GLY A 53 7.24 13.26 -3.56
N GLY A 54 6.11 13.65 -2.97
CA GLY A 54 5.18 12.68 -2.41
C GLY A 54 4.59 11.84 -3.54
N ILE A 55 5.19 10.67 -3.83
CA ILE A 55 4.74 9.74 -4.88
C ILE A 55 3.32 9.22 -4.59
N TYR A 56 2.88 9.31 -3.33
CA TYR A 56 1.60 8.82 -2.87
C TYR A 56 0.55 9.93 -2.85
N SER A 57 -0.15 10.07 -3.98
CA SER A 57 -1.41 10.80 -4.03
C SER A 57 -2.54 9.95 -3.43
N PRO A 58 -3.51 10.54 -2.69
CA PRO A 58 -4.72 9.83 -2.25
C PRO A 58 -5.49 9.16 -3.39
N ALA A 59 -5.32 9.61 -4.64
CA ALA A 59 -5.84 8.94 -5.82
C ALA A 59 -5.21 7.55 -6.05
N VAL A 60 -3.90 7.41 -5.81
CA VAL A 60 -3.17 6.14 -5.97
C VAL A 60 -3.59 5.15 -4.88
N SER A 61 -3.73 5.59 -3.62
CA SER A 61 -4.17 4.70 -2.54
C SER A 61 -5.60 4.18 -2.78
N MET A 62 -6.50 5.03 -3.28
CA MET A 62 -7.86 4.63 -3.63
C MET A 62 -7.87 3.62 -4.80
N GLY A 63 -7.03 3.82 -5.82
CA GLY A 63 -6.86 2.87 -6.92
C GLY A 63 -6.36 1.49 -6.46
N VAL A 64 -5.36 1.47 -5.57
CA VAL A 64 -4.85 0.22 -4.96
C VAL A 64 -5.95 -0.50 -4.16
N MET A 65 -6.75 0.24 -3.40
CA MET A 65 -7.85 -0.34 -2.63
C MET A 65 -8.93 -0.97 -3.53
N ILE A 66 -9.32 -0.30 -4.61
CA ILE A 66 -10.29 -0.84 -5.58
C ILE A 66 -9.74 -2.10 -6.27
N ALA A 67 -8.48 -2.07 -6.71
CA ALA A 67 -7.83 -3.21 -7.32
C ALA A 67 -7.73 -4.42 -6.36
N ALA A 68 -7.39 -4.16 -5.08
CA ALA A 68 -7.35 -5.20 -4.06
C ALA A 68 -8.72 -5.87 -3.84
N LEU A 69 -9.80 -5.08 -3.83
CA LEU A 69 -11.17 -5.62 -3.72
C LEU A 69 -11.58 -6.41 -4.97
N ALA A 70 -11.19 -5.96 -6.16
CA ALA A 70 -11.47 -6.67 -7.41
C ALA A 70 -10.81 -8.06 -7.45
N LEU A 71 -9.67 -8.23 -6.77
CA LEU A 71 -8.96 -9.50 -6.65
C LEU A 71 -9.69 -10.51 -5.74
N TYR A 72 -10.79 -10.16 -5.07
CA TYR A 72 -11.57 -11.09 -4.25
C TYR A 72 -11.97 -12.36 -5.01
N VAL A 73 -12.53 -12.19 -6.21
CA VAL A 73 -13.05 -13.28 -7.04
C VAL A 73 -11.95 -14.26 -7.47
N PRO A 74 -10.83 -13.80 -8.08
CA PRO A 74 -9.75 -14.69 -8.46
C PRO A 74 -9.09 -15.35 -7.23
N VAL A 75 -8.87 -14.61 -6.14
CA VAL A 75 -8.30 -15.17 -4.89
C VAL A 75 -9.20 -16.28 -4.34
N LYS A 76 -10.50 -16.07 -4.29
CA LYS A 76 -11.46 -17.10 -3.84
C LYS A 76 -11.42 -18.34 -4.75
N SER A 77 -11.31 -18.15 -6.06
CA SER A 77 -11.25 -19.25 -7.01
C SER A 77 -9.97 -20.09 -6.86
N LEU A 78 -8.83 -19.46 -6.63
CA LEU A 78 -7.54 -20.13 -6.39
C LEU A 78 -7.57 -20.90 -5.06
N LEU A 79 -8.11 -20.30 -4.01
CA LEU A 79 -8.23 -20.95 -2.70
C LEU A 79 -9.13 -22.18 -2.75
N LYS A 80 -10.20 -22.15 -3.57
CA LYS A 80 -11.05 -23.32 -3.78
C LYS A 80 -10.29 -24.45 -4.48
N ARG A 81 -9.55 -24.14 -5.55
CA ARG A 81 -8.74 -25.11 -6.29
C ARG A 81 -7.59 -25.71 -5.46
N ALA A 82 -6.98 -24.92 -4.58
CA ALA A 82 -5.90 -25.40 -3.71
C ALA A 82 -6.38 -26.29 -2.54
N CYS A 83 -7.69 -26.37 -2.30
CA CYS A 83 -8.28 -27.18 -1.23
C CYS A 83 -8.89 -28.51 -1.70
N GLU A 84 -9.14 -28.65 -3.01
CA GLU A 84 -9.44 -29.92 -3.69
C GLU A 84 -8.16 -30.78 -3.75
#